data_AF-A0A965WBX6-F1
#
_entry.id   AF-A0A965WBX6-F1
#
_cell.length_a   1.000
_cell.length_b   1.000
_cell.length_c   1.000
_cell.angle_alpha   90.00
_cell.angle_beta   90.00
_cell.angle_gamma   90.00
#
_symmetry.space_group_name_H-M   'P 1'
#
loop_
_entity.id
_entity.type
_entity.pdbx_description
1 polymer ?
#
loop_
_entity_poly.entity_id
_entity_poly.type
_entity_poly.pdbx_seq_one_letter_code
_entity_poly.pdbx_strand_id
1 'polypeptide(L)'
;MNPRHGVSRSARSLVVMSGAALLVLVLSACRVQISSDIAVTENGSGQVTVVVAADAATLRAAPELVESLQLDDLRDAGWTATVQNPTQTAGRASRSCMTSTHRMKPRCC
;
A
#
# COMPACT_ATOMS: atom_id res chain seq x y z
N MET A 1 4.39 58.57 11.05
CA MET A 1 4.40 57.76 9.81
C MET A 1 4.55 56.29 10.17
N ASN A 2 3.58 55.44 9.85
CA ASN A 2 3.70 53.97 9.97
C ASN A 2 3.57 53.37 8.56
N PRO A 3 4.60 52.72 8.00
CA PRO A 3 4.50 52.16 6.66
C PRO A 3 3.65 50.89 6.72
N ARG A 4 2.44 50.95 6.15
CA ARG A 4 1.68 49.73 5.84
C ARG A 4 2.41 49.01 4.72
N HIS A 5 3.16 47.96 5.05
CA HIS A 5 3.65 47.00 4.06
C HIS A 5 2.44 46.28 3.45
N GLY A 6 1.91 46.85 2.36
CA GLY A 6 1.02 46.18 1.44
C GLY A 6 1.79 45.06 0.76
N VAL A 7 1.92 43.92 1.42
CA VAL A 7 2.34 42.68 0.76
C VAL A 7 1.34 42.43 -0.36
N SER A 8 1.82 42.57 -1.59
CA SER A 8 1.12 42.25 -2.84
C SER A 8 0.37 40.94 -2.69
N ARG A 9 -0.96 40.94 -2.92
CA ARG A 9 -1.79 39.72 -2.95
C ARG A 9 -1.17 38.64 -3.85
N SER A 10 -0.48 39.06 -4.91
CA SER A 10 0.21 38.18 -5.85
C SER A 10 1.43 37.47 -5.25
N ALA A 11 2.19 38.13 -4.37
CA ALA A 11 3.34 37.51 -3.68
C ALA A 11 2.88 36.45 -2.68
N ARG A 12 1.75 36.67 -2.00
CA ARG A 12 1.12 35.67 -1.12
C ARG A 12 0.60 34.47 -1.91
N SER A 13 -0.03 34.71 -3.07
CA SER A 13 -0.58 33.66 -3.92
C SER A 13 0.51 32.74 -4.47
N LEU A 14 1.66 33.29 -4.88
CA LEU A 14 2.80 32.51 -5.38
C LEU A 14 3.39 31.59 -4.31
N VAL A 15 3.57 32.06 -3.08
CA VAL A 15 4.10 31.24 -1.98
C VAL A 15 3.15 30.08 -1.66
N VAL A 16 1.84 30.34 -1.63
CA VAL A 16 0.83 29.29 -1.40
C VAL A 16 0.82 28.26 -2.52
N MET A 17 0.88 28.70 -3.79
CA MET A 17 0.96 27.80 -4.93
C MET A 17 2.22 26.92 -4.91
N SER A 18 3.38 27.52 -4.64
CA SER A 18 4.64 26.78 -4.52
C SER A 18 4.59 25.77 -3.38
N GLY A 19 4.07 26.17 -2.21
CA GLY A 19 3.89 25.27 -1.08
C GLY A 19 2.93 24.12 -1.38
N ALA A 20 1.80 24.40 -2.04
CA ALA A 20 0.84 23.39 -2.46
C ALA A 20 1.44 22.42 -3.49
N ALA A 21 2.21 22.92 -4.46
CA ALA A 21 2.87 22.09 -5.45
C ALA A 21 3.91 21.14 -4.80
N LEU A 22 4.74 21.65 -3.89
CA LEU A 22 5.69 20.85 -3.12
C LEU A 22 4.96 19.78 -2.29
N LEU A 23 3.87 20.14 -1.64
CA LEU A 23 3.06 19.21 -0.87
C LEU A 23 2.52 18.09 -1.76
N VAL A 24 1.91 18.42 -2.91
CA VAL A 24 1.40 17.43 -3.88
C VAL A 24 2.52 16.50 -4.37
N LEU A 25 3.71 17.02 -4.63
CA LEU A 25 4.87 16.20 -5.02
C LEU A 25 5.30 15.22 -3.91
N VAL A 26 5.29 15.65 -2.65
CA VAL A 26 5.63 14.78 -1.52
C VAL A 26 4.58 13.69 -1.30
N LEU A 27 3.29 14.02 -1.39
CA LEU A 27 2.22 13.01 -1.24
C LEU A 27 2.21 11.99 -2.40
N SER A 28 2.51 12.44 -3.62
CA SER A 28 2.56 11.57 -4.81
C SER A 28 3.84 10.72 -4.90
N ALA A 29 4.87 11.02 -4.11
CA ALA A 29 6.10 10.24 -4.07
C ALA A 29 5.96 8.90 -3.36
N CYS A 30 4.89 8.69 -2.57
CA CYS A 30 4.64 7.42 -1.92
C CYS A 30 4.23 6.36 -2.96
N ARG A 31 5.20 5.57 -3.45
CA ARG A 31 4.96 4.47 -4.38
C ARG A 31 4.63 3.20 -3.60
N VAL A 32 3.39 2.73 -3.75
CA VAL A 32 2.96 1.39 -3.36
C VAL A 32 2.52 0.66 -4.62
N GLN A 33 3.19 -0.44 -4.94
CA GLN A 33 2.86 -1.32 -6.06
C GLN A 33 2.18 -2.57 -5.52
N ILE A 34 1.02 -2.90 -6.07
CA ILE A 34 0.28 -4.13 -5.76
C ILE A 34 0.27 -4.98 -7.03
N SER A 35 0.59 -6.26 -6.91
CA SER A 35 0.44 -7.23 -8.00
C SER A 35 -0.23 -8.50 -7.48
N SER A 36 -1.26 -8.96 -8.19
CA SER A 36 -1.99 -10.19 -7.88
C SER A 36 -1.73 -11.25 -8.93
N ASP A 37 -1.39 -12.45 -8.50
CA ASP A 37 -1.32 -13.67 -9.30
C ASP A 37 -2.41 -14.63 -8.82
N ILE A 38 -3.20 -15.18 -9.75
CA ILE A 38 -4.36 -16.00 -9.43
C ILE A 38 -4.24 -17.29 -10.24
N ALA A 39 -4.07 -18.41 -9.54
CA ALA A 39 -4.01 -19.74 -10.13
C ALA A 39 -5.20 -20.56 -9.61
N VAL A 40 -6.23 -20.74 -10.44
CA VAL A 40 -7.46 -21.43 -10.07
C VAL A 40 -7.67 -22.64 -10.99
N THR A 41 -8.09 -23.75 -10.40
CA THR A 41 -8.45 -24.99 -11.09
C THR A 41 -9.92 -24.97 -11.50
N GLU A 42 -10.31 -25.85 -12.42
CA GLU A 42 -11.68 -25.88 -13.00
C GLU A 42 -12.79 -26.07 -11.94
N ASN A 43 -12.48 -26.71 -10.81
CA ASN A 43 -13.41 -26.88 -9.70
C ASN A 43 -13.50 -25.66 -8.78
N GLY A 44 -12.82 -24.55 -9.08
CA GLY A 44 -12.82 -23.32 -8.31
C GLY A 44 -11.88 -23.30 -7.09
N SER A 45 -11.16 -24.40 -6.80
CA SER A 45 -10.06 -24.37 -5.83
C SER A 45 -8.81 -23.76 -6.45
N GLY A 46 -8.00 -23.07 -5.65
CA GLY A 46 -6.85 -22.36 -6.20
C GLY A 46 -5.99 -21.67 -5.17
N GLN A 47 -5.00 -20.97 -5.71
CA GLN A 47 -4.08 -20.12 -4.98
C GLN A 47 -4.20 -18.69 -5.50
N VAL A 48 -4.29 -17.74 -4.56
CA VAL A 48 -4.19 -16.31 -4.85
C VAL A 48 -2.94 -15.80 -4.16
N THR A 49 -2.04 -15.21 -4.95
CA THR A 49 -0.82 -14.57 -4.45
C THR A 49 -0.93 -13.06 -4.61
N VAL A 50 -0.82 -12.31 -3.52
CA VAL A 50 -0.83 -10.84 -3.55
C VAL A 50 0.53 -10.34 -3.09
N VAL A 51 1.18 -9.53 -3.91
CA VAL A 51 2.45 -8.89 -3.56
C VAL A 51 2.22 -7.40 -3.41
N VAL A 52 2.48 -6.89 -2.20
CA VAL A 52 2.52 -5.45 -1.91
C VAL A 52 3.97 -5.05 -1.74
N ALA A 53 4.45 -4.19 -2.63
CA ALA A 53 5.78 -3.61 -2.59
C ALA A 53 5.67 -2.10 -2.33
N ALA A 54 6.45 -1.61 -1.37
CA ALA A 54 6.55 -0.18 -1.08
C ALA A 54 8.02 0.19 -0.93
N ASP A 55 8.33 1.46 -1.17
CA ASP A 55 9.68 1.97 -1.02
C ASP A 55 10.18 1.80 0.44
N ALA A 56 11.47 1.57 0.61
CA ALA A 56 12.07 1.38 1.93
C ALA A 56 11.91 2.61 2.86
N ALA A 57 11.73 3.81 2.29
CA ALA A 57 11.38 5.00 3.08
C ALA A 57 9.96 4.91 3.62
N THR A 58 9.00 4.46 2.78
CA THR A 58 7.59 4.26 3.16
C THR A 58 7.45 3.19 4.23
N LEU A 59 8.08 2.02 4.06
CA LEU A 59 8.01 0.93 5.05
C LEU A 59 8.65 1.29 6.40
N ARG A 60 9.63 2.20 6.41
CA ARG A 60 10.22 2.73 7.66
C ARG A 60 9.34 3.77 8.32
N ALA A 61 8.68 4.61 7.52
CA ALA A 61 7.78 5.64 8.03
C ALA A 61 6.47 5.06 8.56
N ALA A 62 6.01 3.94 7.98
CA ALA A 62 4.75 3.28 8.30
C ALA A 62 4.94 1.74 8.38
N PRO A 63 5.62 1.21 9.40
CA PRO A 63 5.80 -0.23 9.56
C PRO A 63 4.46 -0.98 9.75
N GLU A 64 3.44 -0.30 10.28
CA GLU A 64 2.09 -0.83 10.50
C GLU A 64 1.37 -1.21 9.20
N LEU A 65 1.83 -0.76 8.03
CA LEU A 65 1.28 -1.15 6.74
C LEU A 65 1.22 -2.67 6.56
N VAL A 66 2.20 -3.40 7.10
CA VAL A 66 2.24 -4.87 7.04
C VAL A 66 1.21 -5.50 7.97
N GLU A 67 0.98 -4.89 9.13
CA GLU A 67 0.05 -5.38 10.16
C GLU A 67 -1.40 -4.99 9.86
N SER A 68 -1.61 -3.92 9.09
CA SER A 68 -2.93 -3.42 8.69
C SER A 68 -3.64 -4.23 7.59
N LEU A 69 -3.01 -5.30 7.11
CA LEU A 69 -3.63 -6.18 6.13
C LEU A 69 -4.84 -6.88 6.75
N GLN A 70 -6.04 -6.51 6.30
CA GLN A 70 -7.29 -7.13 6.73
C GLN A 70 -7.47 -8.46 6.01
N LEU A 71 -7.21 -9.56 6.72
CA LEU A 71 -7.26 -10.93 6.20
C LEU A 71 -8.41 -11.75 6.77
N ASP A 72 -9.18 -11.16 7.66
CA ASP A 72 -10.24 -11.87 8.38
C ASP A 72 -11.37 -12.27 7.42
N ASP A 73 -11.74 -11.41 6.47
CA ASP A 73 -12.70 -11.76 5.40
C ASP A 73 -12.25 -13.00 4.58
N LEU A 74 -10.95 -13.13 4.31
CA LEU A 74 -10.41 -14.29 3.59
C LEU A 74 -10.51 -15.56 4.46
N ARG A 75 -10.19 -15.45 5.74
CA ARG A 75 -10.26 -16.56 6.71
C ARG A 75 -11.70 -17.00 6.93
N ASP A 76 -12.63 -16.07 7.07
CA ASP A 76 -14.06 -16.31 7.22
C ASP A 76 -14.65 -16.97 5.96
N ALA A 77 -14.14 -16.61 4.78
CA ALA A 77 -14.45 -17.27 3.52
C ALA A 77 -13.82 -18.67 3.38
N GLY A 78 -13.06 -19.15 4.37
CA GLY A 78 -12.45 -20.48 4.39
C GLY A 78 -11.08 -20.58 3.72
N TRP A 79 -10.44 -19.44 3.43
CA TRP A 79 -9.10 -19.41 2.87
C TRP A 79 -8.04 -19.45 3.97
N THR A 80 -6.97 -20.20 3.75
CA THR A 80 -5.76 -20.07 4.56
C THR A 80 -4.92 -18.91 4.02
N ALA A 81 -4.86 -17.79 4.74
CA ALA A 81 -4.04 -16.63 4.37
C ALA A 81 -2.73 -16.57 5.18
N THR A 82 -1.59 -16.45 4.50
CA THR A 82 -0.27 -16.30 5.12
C THR A 82 0.42 -15.01 4.65
N VAL A 83 1.04 -14.27 5.56
CA VAL A 83 1.80 -13.05 5.26
C VAL A 83 3.29 -13.39 5.35
N GLN A 84 4.05 -13.11 4.29
CA GLN A 84 5.51 -13.13 4.33
C GLN A 84 6.02 -11.69 4.27
N ASN A 85 6.92 -11.31 5.18
CA ASN A 85 7.57 -10.00 5.18
C ASN A 85 9.09 -10.15 5.01
N PRO A 86 9.64 -9.96 3.80
CA PRO A 86 11.08 -10.13 3.58
C PRO A 86 11.92 -8.91 3.98
N THR A 87 11.38 -7.89 4.68
CA THR A 87 12.15 -6.70 5.09
C THR A 87 13.33 -6.99 6.03
N GLN A 88 13.49 -8.22 6.52
CA GLN A 88 14.66 -8.62 7.33
C GLN A 88 15.93 -8.92 6.51
N THR A 89 15.87 -8.99 5.18
CA THR A 89 17.07 -9.24 4.35
C THR A 89 17.53 -7.95 3.68
N ALA A 90 18.62 -7.38 4.19
CA ALA A 90 19.21 -6.11 3.77
C ALA A 90 19.36 -5.97 2.23
N GLY A 91 18.87 -4.85 1.69
CA GLY A 91 19.41 -4.25 0.46
C GLY A 91 18.67 -4.46 -0.86
N ARG A 92 17.45 -5.01 -0.90
CA ARG A 92 16.67 -5.08 -2.15
C ARG A 92 15.17 -4.93 -1.91
N ALA A 93 14.46 -4.36 -2.87
CA ALA A 93 13.02 -4.07 -2.85
C ALA A 93 12.22 -5.16 -2.12
N SER A 94 11.58 -4.77 -1.01
CA SER A 94 10.78 -5.64 -0.17
C SER A 94 9.57 -6.15 -0.94
N ARG A 95 9.47 -7.47 -1.15
CA ARG A 95 8.31 -8.14 -1.77
C ARG A 95 7.55 -8.92 -0.71
N SER A 96 6.55 -8.31 -0.08
CA SER A 96 5.69 -9.10 0.80
C SER A 96 4.82 -10.00 -0.06
N CYS A 97 5.11 -11.30 -0.11
CA CYS A 97 4.28 -12.29 -0.80
C CYS A 97 3.23 -12.82 0.17
N MET A 98 1.97 -12.62 -0.17
CA MET A 98 0.86 -13.27 0.50
C MET A 98 0.43 -14.47 -0.33
N THR A 99 0.34 -15.66 0.26
CA THR A 99 -0.20 -16.83 -0.43
C THR A 99 -1.46 -17.29 0.29
N SER A 100 -2.57 -17.30 -0.45
CA SER A 100 -3.88 -17.74 0.03
C SER A 100 -4.30 -19.01 -0.70
N THR A 101 -4.61 -20.09 0.02
CA THR A 101 -5.03 -21.38 -0.59
C THR A 101 -6.43 -21.75 -0.11
N HIS A 102 -7.36 -22.00 -1.05
CA HIS A 102 -8.71 -22.48 -0.74
C HIS A 102 -8.82 -23.99 -0.99
N ARG A 103 -8.98 -24.77 0.08
CA ARG A 103 -9.36 -26.19 -0.02
C ARG A 103 -10.88 -26.25 0.11
N MET A 104 -11.60 -26.65 -0.95
CA MET A 104 -13.05 -26.76 -0.87
C MET A 104 -13.48 -27.70 0.26
N LYS A 105 -14.36 -27.21 1.14
CA LYS A 105 -15.31 -28.06 1.87
C LYS A 105 -16.47 -28.32 0.92
N PRO A 106 -16.89 -29.58 0.70
CA PRO A 106 -17.96 -29.89 -0.24
C PRO A 106 -19.21 -29.12 0.19
N ARG A 107 -19.64 -28.15 -0.63
CA ARG A 107 -20.97 -27.59 -0.52
C ARG A 107 -21.89 -28.59 -1.21
N CYS A 108 -22.68 -29.31 -0.42
CA CYS A 108 -23.86 -29.98 -0.96
C CYS A 108 -24.74 -28.89 -1.59
N CYS A 109 -25.16 -29.14 -2.83
CA CYS A 109 -26.12 -28.31 -3.56
C CYS A 109 -27.42 -28.14 -2.77
#